data_AF-A0A7H8V454-F1
#
_entry.id   AF-A0A7H8V454-F1
#
_cell.length_a   1.000
_cell.length_b   1.000
_cell.length_c   1.000
_cell.angle_alpha   90.00
_cell.angle_beta   90.00
_cell.angle_gamma   90.00
#
_symmetry.space_group_name_H-M   'P 1'
#
loop_
_entity.id
_entity.type
_entity.pdbx_description
1 polymer ?
#
loop_
_entity_poly.entity_id
_entity_poly.type
_entity_poly.pdbx_seq_one_letter_code
_entity_poly.pdbx_strand_id
1 'polypeptide(L)'
;MSSLILQIGKIKNIHPQVEDLKYLKNFLNTNDELSTREKFTLYQELFPPRGGLSDIHYWHNDFGTRKIVNEVISDSTKTIADYLLER
;
A
#
# COMPACT_ATOMS: atom_id res chain seq x y z
N MET A 1 18.30 -1.08 5.05
CA MET A 1 16.82 -1.08 4.96
C MET A 1 16.18 -2.44 5.27
N SER A 2 16.85 -3.58 5.05
CA SER A 2 16.27 -4.93 5.29
C SER A 2 15.91 -5.28 6.74
N SER A 3 16.45 -4.57 7.74
CA SER A 3 16.17 -4.84 9.17
C SER A 3 14.78 -4.38 9.63
N LEU A 4 14.20 -3.37 9.00
CA LEU A 4 12.94 -2.76 9.47
C LEU A 4 11.73 -3.58 9.02
N ILE A 5 11.77 -4.08 7.79
CA ILE A 5 10.70 -4.92 7.20
C ILE A 5 10.53 -6.23 7.99
N LEU A 6 11.64 -6.83 8.43
CA LEU A 6 11.63 -8.02 9.28
C LEU A 6 11.07 -7.76 10.69
N GLN A 7 11.14 -6.53 11.19
CA GLN A 7 10.57 -6.16 12.48
C GLN A 7 9.05 -5.93 12.38
N ILE A 8 8.58 -5.33 11.28
CA ILE A 8 7.14 -5.12 11.01
C ILE A 8 6.41 -6.47 10.85
N GLY A 9 7.03 -7.45 10.17
CA GLY A 9 6.46 -8.80 10.02
C GLY A 9 6.31 -9.58 11.33
N LYS A 10 6.95 -9.13 12.43
CA LYS A 10 6.82 -9.75 13.77
C LYS A 10 5.65 -9.20 14.58
N ILE A 11 5.00 -8.13 14.12
CA ILE A 11 3.89 -7.50 14.85
C ILE A 11 2.59 -8.23 14.46
N LYS A 12 2.10 -9.07 15.38
CA LYS A 12 0.83 -9.79 15.22
C LYS A 12 -0.29 -8.80 14.84
N ASN A 13 -1.07 -9.13 13.82
CA ASN A 13 -2.21 -8.37 13.26
C ASN A 13 -1.90 -7.14 12.37
N ILE A 14 -0.65 -6.80 12.08
CA ILE A 14 -0.30 -5.83 11.01
C ILE A 14 -0.34 -6.48 9.62
N HIS A 15 -0.35 -7.81 9.64
CA HIS A 15 -0.19 -8.67 8.49
C HIS A 15 -1.19 -8.43 7.36
N PRO A 16 -2.51 -8.22 7.58
CA PRO A 16 -3.45 -8.16 6.47
C PRO A 16 -3.21 -6.96 5.56
N GLN A 17 -3.28 -5.74 6.08
CA GLN A 17 -3.22 -4.52 5.25
C GLN A 17 -1.87 -4.33 4.54
N VAL A 18 -0.77 -4.61 5.24
CA VAL A 18 0.57 -4.49 4.64
C VAL A 18 0.83 -5.60 3.63
N GLU A 19 0.37 -6.83 3.88
CA GLU A 19 0.50 -7.91 2.89
C GLU A 19 -0.45 -7.73 1.71
N ASP A 20 -1.66 -7.22 1.92
CA ASP A 20 -2.62 -6.91 0.85
C ASP A 20 -2.04 -5.85 -0.10
N LEU A 21 -1.40 -4.80 0.44
CA LEU A 21 -0.71 -3.79 -0.37
C LEU A 21 0.51 -4.35 -1.11
N LYS A 22 1.28 -5.25 -0.49
CA LYS A 22 2.40 -5.94 -1.15
C LYS A 22 1.90 -6.86 -2.27
N TYR A 23 0.84 -7.61 -2.01
CA TYR A 23 0.22 -8.49 -2.99
C TYR A 23 -0.31 -7.68 -4.17
N LEU A 24 -1.03 -6.60 -3.91
CA LEU A 24 -1.53 -5.69 -4.94
C LEU A 24 -0.38 -5.10 -5.77
N LYS A 25 0.68 -4.62 -5.12
CA LYS A 25 1.89 -4.12 -5.81
C LYS A 25 2.51 -5.19 -6.72
N ASN A 26 2.68 -6.41 -6.21
CA ASN A 26 3.25 -7.50 -7.01
C ASN A 26 2.35 -7.86 -8.18
N PHE A 27 1.03 -8.01 -7.94
CA PHE A 27 0.04 -8.30 -8.98
C PHE A 27 0.08 -7.25 -10.09
N LEU A 28 0.15 -5.96 -9.76
CA LEU A 28 0.23 -4.88 -10.74
C LEU A 28 1.52 -4.88 -11.56
N ASN A 29 2.63 -5.36 -10.98
CA ASN A 29 3.93 -5.44 -11.66
C ASN A 29 4.11 -6.69 -12.52
N THR A 30 3.37 -7.78 -12.26
CA THR A 30 3.55 -9.07 -12.97
C THR A 30 2.50 -9.37 -14.03
N ASN A 31 1.35 -8.72 -14.01
CA ASN A 31 0.35 -8.90 -15.08
C ASN A 31 0.68 -8.01 -16.28
N ASP A 32 0.27 -8.46 -17.48
CA ASP A 32 0.42 -7.75 -18.75
C ASP A 32 0.12 -6.25 -18.58
N GLU A 33 0.90 -5.40 -19.26
CA GLU A 33 0.83 -3.94 -19.18
C GLU A 33 -0.63 -3.46 -19.24
N LEU A 34 -1.18 -3.10 -18.07
CA LEU A 34 -2.49 -2.49 -17.98
C LEU A 34 -2.50 -1.28 -18.91
N SER A 35 -3.51 -1.20 -19.78
CA SER A 35 -3.67 -0.04 -20.64
C SER A 35 -3.84 1.22 -19.78
N THR A 36 -3.52 2.39 -20.33
CA THR A 36 -3.71 3.68 -19.64
C THR A 36 -5.15 3.83 -19.10
N ARG A 37 -6.15 3.30 -19.82
CA ARG A 37 -7.55 3.32 -19.38
C ARG A 37 -7.78 2.43 -18.17
N GLU A 38 -7.28 1.20 -18.18
CA GLU A 38 -7.43 0.26 -17.06
C GLU A 38 -6.71 0.76 -15.81
N LYS A 39 -5.49 1.32 -15.98
CA LYS A 39 -4.76 1.96 -14.87
C LYS A 39 -5.56 3.10 -14.25
N PHE A 40 -6.14 3.98 -15.07
CA PHE A 40 -6.94 5.10 -14.58
C PHE A 40 -8.22 4.64 -13.88
N THR A 41 -8.93 3.65 -14.44
CA THR A 41 -10.12 3.08 -13.79
C THR A 41 -9.77 2.48 -12.43
N LEU A 42 -8.69 1.70 -12.36
CA LEU A 42 -8.26 1.11 -11.10
C LEU A 42 -7.81 2.16 -10.09
N TYR A 43 -7.16 3.24 -10.54
CA TYR A 43 -6.84 4.37 -9.67
C TYR A 43 -8.09 4.99 -9.04
N GLN A 44 -9.16 5.21 -9.82
CA GLN A 44 -10.41 5.78 -9.30
C GLN A 44 -11.10 4.86 -8.28
N GLU A 45 -11.00 3.54 -8.46
CA GLU A 45 -11.56 2.54 -7.53
C GLU A 45 -10.76 2.47 -6.22
N LEU A 46 -9.42 2.51 -6.30
CA LEU A 46 -8.53 2.40 -5.15
C LEU A 46 -8.35 3.70 -4.37
N PHE A 47 -8.46 4.86 -5.04
CA PHE A 47 -8.28 6.20 -4.49
C PHE A 47 -9.53 7.08 -4.70
N PRO A 48 -10.70 6.67 -4.19
CA PRO A 48 -11.91 7.50 -4.25
C PRO A 48 -11.73 8.77 -3.40
N PRO A 49 -12.56 9.81 -3.59
CA PRO A 49 -12.49 11.05 -2.81
C PRO A 49 -12.66 10.89 -1.28
N ARG A 50 -13.20 9.75 -0.82
CA ARG A 50 -13.36 9.38 0.58
C ARG A 50 -13.20 7.87 0.72
N GLY A 51 -12.42 7.43 1.71
CA GLY A 51 -12.10 6.02 1.92
C GLY A 51 -11.01 5.51 0.98
N GLY A 52 -10.96 4.19 0.79
CA GLY A 52 -9.96 3.56 -0.07
C GLY A 52 -8.55 3.60 0.50
N LEU A 53 -7.55 3.45 -0.38
CA LEU A 53 -6.15 3.27 0.02
C LEU A 53 -5.53 4.55 0.62
N SER A 54 -6.00 5.74 0.25
CA SER A 54 -5.49 7.01 0.79
C SER A 54 -5.79 7.20 2.27
N ASP A 55 -6.85 6.55 2.78
CA ASP A 55 -7.36 6.75 4.13
C ASP A 55 -6.94 5.60 5.07
N ILE A 56 -6.10 4.67 4.61
CA ILE A 56 -5.61 3.57 5.44
C ILE A 56 -4.62 4.12 6.46
N HIS A 57 -4.98 3.95 7.74
CA HIS A 57 -4.10 4.24 8.87
C HIS A 57 -4.11 3.11 9.88
N TYR A 58 -2.91 2.73 10.29
CA TYR A 58 -2.71 1.76 11.35
C TYR A 58 -2.74 2.45 12.72
N TRP A 59 -3.56 1.95 13.63
CA TRP A 59 -3.58 2.39 15.02
C TRP A 59 -2.91 1.36 15.93
N HIS A 60 -2.04 1.85 16.81
CA HIS A 60 -1.42 1.06 17.85
C HIS A 60 -1.08 1.93 19.05
N ASN A 61 -1.04 1.31 20.24
CA ASN A 61 -0.74 1.99 21.50
C ASN A 61 0.73 2.43 21.57
N ASP A 62 1.64 1.62 21.04
CA ASP A 62 3.04 2.00 20.89
C ASP A 62 3.21 2.95 19.69
N PHE A 63 3.69 4.17 19.97
CA PHE A 63 3.88 5.23 18.98
C PHE A 63 4.94 4.86 17.92
N GLY A 64 6.04 4.22 18.32
CA GLY A 64 7.10 3.83 17.40
C GLY A 64 6.60 2.86 16.34
N THR A 65 5.91 1.81 16.80
CA THR A 65 5.20 0.84 15.96
C THR A 65 4.19 1.52 15.05
N ARG A 66 3.33 2.40 15.60
CA ARG A 66 2.34 3.13 14.81
C ARG A 66 2.98 3.95 13.71
N LYS A 67 4.04 4.70 14.03
CA LYS A 67 4.75 5.56 13.07
C LYS A 67 5.35 4.74 11.93
N ILE A 68 6.13 3.72 12.27
CA ILE A 68 6.83 2.87 11.29
C ILE A 68 5.84 2.21 10.32
N VAL A 69 4.71 1.71 10.82
CA VAL A 69 3.74 1.00 10.00
C VAL A 69 2.99 1.95 9.08
N ASN A 70 2.62 3.14 9.57
CA ASN A 70 1.99 4.16 8.73
C ASN A 70 2.94 4.73 7.67
N GLU A 71 4.24 4.82 7.95
CA GLU A 71 5.25 5.16 6.94
C GLU A 71 5.26 4.12 5.81
N VAL A 72 5.27 2.82 6.14
CA VAL A 72 5.20 1.75 5.14
C VAL A 72 3.90 1.74 4.35
N ILE A 73 2.76 1.99 5.00
CA ILE A 73 1.47 2.12 4.32
C ILE A 73 1.53 3.29 3.33
N SER A 74 1.97 4.48 3.78
CA SER A 74 2.07 5.67 2.95
C SER A 74 3.00 5.48 1.74
N ASP A 75 4.14 4.83 1.94
CA ASP A 75 5.09 4.56 0.84
C ASP A 75 4.49 3.57 -0.18
N SER A 76 3.77 2.57 0.31
CA SER A 76 3.14 1.55 -0.54
C SER A 76 1.98 2.13 -1.35
N THR A 77 1.11 2.91 -0.73
CA THR A 77 -0.03 3.55 -1.40
C THR A 77 0.44 4.58 -2.41
N LYS A 78 1.49 5.35 -2.09
CA LYS A 78 2.14 6.25 -3.05
C LYS A 78 2.70 5.50 -4.25
N THR A 79 3.44 4.42 -4.03
CA THR A 79 4.01 3.61 -5.13
C THR A 79 2.90 3.08 -6.06
N ILE A 80 1.78 2.62 -5.51
CA ILE A 80 0.63 2.14 -6.29
C ILE A 80 0.00 3.30 -7.08
N ALA A 81 -0.20 4.45 -6.45
CA ALA A 81 -0.75 5.64 -7.11
C ALA A 81 0.15 6.08 -8.28
N ASP A 82 1.46 6.17 -8.05
CA ASP A 82 2.44 6.56 -9.06
C ASP A 82 2.40 5.60 -10.27
N TYR A 83 2.40 4.28 -10.05
CA TYR A 83 2.29 3.27 -11.12
C TYR A 83 1.01 3.39 -11.96
N LEU A 84 -0.12 3.65 -11.32
CA LEU A 84 -1.43 3.75 -11.98
C LEU A 84 -1.64 5.10 -12.70
N LEU A 85 -0.86 6.12 -12.35
CA LEU A 85 -0.92 7.43 -13.00
C LEU A 85 0.20 7.62 -14.04
N GLU A 86 1.24 6.78 -14.01
CA GLU A 86 2.31 6.78 -15.01
C GLU A 86 1.78 6.34 -16.39
N ARG A 87 2.08 7.18 -17.39
CA ARG A 87 1.54 7.08 -18.76
C ARG A 87 2.32 6.13 -19.65
#